data_AF-A0A562UD41-F1
#
_entry.id   AF-A0A562UD41-F1
#
_cell.length_a   1.000
_cell.length_b   1.000
_cell.length_c   1.000
_cell.angle_alpha   90.00
_cell.angle_beta   90.00
_cell.angle_gamma   90.00
#
_symmetry.space_group_name_H-M   'P 1'
#
loop_
_entity.id
_entity.type
_entity.pdbx_description
1 polymer ?
#
loop_
_entity_poly.entity_id
_entity_poly.type
_entity_poly.pdbx_seq_one_letter_code
_entity_poly.pdbx_strand_id
1 'polypeptide(L)'
;MIPEDKFREEPGNNITLDLEVPQRGNIKVHSQIINDLSSGIYSSPASCVKELINNSYDADATLVTIRVKPIEDSITIIDNGSGMNALDFDHNFAWISKSNKRNDGDLSKQLQRPLIGKIGIGFIAVNELCEELEITSTKAGESFKFTANINFKDFYEKDVYTDDGIIKGAYVLVNEEEDAEEHYTIIKLLGLKESVKTILDNRQYLAELNRSKHKDFDLSFFKSMKALIDYHTTKHLKSFSEDNAYLQFVIDLASYIPVEYIEGGPCENKNDQIINQLVKFHQSLNFKVDLDGMFLKKPIFHYIRSLSAVESFDESITSGADTIKFKGYFYVQHGLLTPRELNGVSIRIRNIPIAEQYGFDPTFMRYPNYMDQLFRNWISGEIYVEKGLEDAMNIDRKSFRVTHPHYLALQDFLHKFLRTKVFKITNNEIYEVAKDVRDVATTKATNESQKKILNTAQVTYVPKAKPKSTEKKTPVSASNSPIRIVKTSEKQTTVEVDESAAKKFKKKDWEVLENVFLIFETAFNECNGNPDVLKKIFYEKINSWKDIK
;
A
#
# COMPACT_ATOMS: atom_id res chain seq x y z
N MET A 1 33.59 1.17 35.00
CA MET A 1 34.43 0.01 34.61
C MET A 1 34.61 -0.86 35.85
N ILE A 2 33.84 -1.93 35.96
CA ILE A 2 34.04 -2.97 36.98
C ILE A 2 34.96 -4.03 36.35
N PRO A 3 35.98 -4.56 37.05
CA PRO A 3 36.92 -5.52 36.49
C PRO A 3 36.23 -6.79 35.98
N GLU A 4 36.66 -7.30 34.82
CA GLU A 4 36.09 -8.47 34.13
C GLU A 4 36.22 -9.79 34.93
N ASP A 5 37.09 -9.84 35.93
CA ASP A 5 37.49 -11.08 36.63
C ASP A 5 36.53 -11.59 37.73
N LYS A 6 35.26 -11.18 37.73
CA LYS A 6 34.26 -11.65 38.73
C LYS A 6 33.10 -12.47 38.19
N PHE A 7 33.06 -12.79 36.91
CA PHE A 7 31.99 -13.62 36.35
C PHE A 7 32.45 -15.08 36.26
N ARG A 8 31.95 -15.94 37.16
CA ARG A 8 32.17 -17.39 37.09
C ARG A 8 31.46 -17.95 35.85
N GLU A 9 32.18 -18.76 35.07
CA GLU A 9 31.66 -19.53 33.96
C GLU A 9 30.74 -20.65 34.46
N GLU A 10 29.43 -20.42 34.44
CA GLU A 10 28.43 -21.48 34.35
C GLU A 10 27.70 -21.35 33.00
N PRO A 11 27.27 -22.46 32.37
CA PRO A 11 26.62 -22.45 31.06
C PRO A 11 25.19 -21.85 31.05
N GLY A 12 24.68 -21.41 32.22
CA GLY A 12 23.41 -20.71 32.39
C GLY A 12 23.63 -19.25 32.80
N ASN A 13 22.68 -18.38 32.42
CA ASN A 13 22.67 -17.02 32.95
C ASN A 13 22.23 -17.08 34.42
N ASN A 14 23.05 -16.56 35.34
CA ASN A 14 22.77 -16.57 36.78
C ASN A 14 22.04 -15.28 37.19
N ILE A 15 20.88 -15.04 36.58
CA ILE A 15 20.05 -13.85 36.85
C ILE A 15 19.21 -14.06 38.11
N THR A 16 19.20 -13.06 38.99
CA THR A 16 18.41 -12.97 40.22
C THR A 16 17.54 -11.70 40.21
N LEU A 17 16.64 -11.61 41.19
CA LEU A 17 15.80 -10.43 41.43
C LEU A 17 16.41 -9.47 42.46
N ASP A 18 17.71 -9.59 42.75
CA ASP A 18 18.38 -8.73 43.71
C ASP A 18 18.44 -7.29 43.20
N LEU A 19 18.08 -6.34 44.07
CA LEU A 19 18.03 -4.91 43.77
C LEU A 19 19.43 -4.29 43.75
N GLU A 20 19.62 -3.31 42.87
CA GLU A 20 20.82 -2.48 42.73
C GLU A 20 22.12 -3.26 42.45
N VAL A 21 22.03 -4.54 42.09
CA VAL A 21 23.18 -5.36 41.70
C VAL A 21 23.22 -5.46 40.18
N PRO A 22 24.29 -4.98 39.53
CA PRO A 22 24.52 -5.23 38.10
C PRO A 22 24.80 -6.71 37.84
N GLN A 23 24.06 -7.28 36.90
CA GLN A 23 24.13 -8.67 36.51
C GLN A 23 24.39 -8.76 35.01
N ARG A 24 25.09 -9.82 34.59
CA ARG A 24 25.40 -10.06 33.18
C ARG A 24 24.81 -11.39 32.75
N GLY A 25 24.17 -11.41 31.59
CA GLY A 25 23.71 -12.63 30.95
C GLY A 25 24.03 -12.65 29.46
N ASN A 26 23.89 -13.82 28.87
CA ASN A 26 24.17 -14.09 27.47
C ASN A 26 22.88 -14.16 26.65
N ILE A 27 22.94 -13.64 25.43
CA ILE A 27 21.87 -13.76 24.44
C ILE A 27 22.04 -15.10 23.72
N LYS A 28 21.06 -15.99 23.87
CA LYS A 28 21.08 -17.34 23.31
C LYS A 28 20.19 -17.46 22.09
N VAL A 29 20.62 -18.21 21.09
CA VAL A 29 19.89 -18.45 19.83
C VAL A 29 19.83 -19.93 19.53
N HIS A 30 18.67 -20.42 19.12
CA HIS A 30 18.58 -21.81 18.64
C HIS A 30 19.31 -21.97 17.30
N SER A 31 20.16 -23.00 17.19
CA SER A 31 21.09 -23.19 16.06
C SER A 31 20.43 -23.28 14.68
N GLN A 32 19.17 -23.71 14.63
CA GLN A 32 18.40 -23.84 13.40
C GLN A 32 17.94 -22.51 12.80
N ILE A 33 17.86 -21.42 13.58
CA ILE A 33 17.30 -20.12 13.12
C ILE A 33 18.39 -19.17 12.62
N ILE A 34 19.67 -19.44 12.89
CA ILE A 34 20.76 -18.50 12.57
C ILE A 34 20.95 -18.28 11.07
N ASN A 35 20.81 -19.32 10.26
CA ASN A 35 20.89 -19.18 8.81
C ASN A 35 19.77 -18.27 8.27
N ASP A 36 18.57 -18.40 8.83
CA ASP A 36 17.43 -17.56 8.46
C ASP A 36 17.69 -16.12 8.92
N LEU A 37 18.15 -15.92 10.15
CA LEU A 37 18.42 -14.61 10.73
C LEU A 37 19.49 -13.81 9.97
N SER A 38 20.53 -14.50 9.48
CA SER A 38 21.63 -13.93 8.70
C SER A 38 21.24 -13.52 7.27
N SER A 39 20.06 -13.93 6.79
CA SER A 39 19.62 -13.72 5.40
C SER A 39 18.87 -12.40 5.15
N GLY A 40 18.74 -11.53 6.16
CA GLY A 40 18.06 -10.23 6.00
C GLY A 40 16.54 -10.36 6.00
N ILE A 41 15.97 -11.15 6.92
CA ILE A 41 14.52 -11.38 7.07
C ILE A 41 13.71 -10.07 7.08
N TYR A 42 14.27 -8.98 7.60
CA TYR A 42 13.59 -7.71 7.73
C TYR A 42 14.07 -6.72 6.67
N SER A 43 13.13 -6.19 5.88
CA SER A 43 13.42 -5.39 4.67
C SER A 43 13.08 -3.90 4.82
N SER A 44 12.42 -3.50 5.92
CA SER A 44 12.08 -2.10 6.19
C SER A 44 12.10 -1.78 7.69
N PRO A 45 12.34 -0.52 8.10
CA PRO A 45 12.21 -0.11 9.49
C PRO A 45 10.85 -0.42 10.10
N ALA A 46 9.77 -0.26 9.32
CA ALA A 46 8.42 -0.63 9.73
C ALA A 46 8.31 -2.12 10.05
N SER A 47 8.96 -2.99 9.27
CA SER A 47 8.97 -4.44 9.50
C SER A 47 9.72 -4.86 10.77
N CYS A 48 10.66 -4.06 11.27
CA CYS A 48 11.32 -4.31 12.55
C CYS A 48 10.51 -3.74 13.72
N VAL A 49 10.03 -2.49 13.59
CA VAL A 49 9.23 -1.83 14.64
C VAL A 49 7.90 -2.59 14.88
N LYS A 50 7.27 -3.14 13.85
CA LYS A 50 6.04 -3.95 14.01
C LYS A 50 6.23 -5.15 14.94
N GLU A 51 7.42 -5.74 15.00
CA GLU A 51 7.66 -6.92 15.84
C GLU A 51 7.58 -6.56 17.32
N LEU A 52 8.07 -5.38 17.69
CA LEU A 52 7.95 -4.84 19.05
C LEU A 52 6.49 -4.51 19.38
N ILE A 53 5.77 -3.85 18.47
CA ILE A 53 4.33 -3.53 18.65
C ILE A 53 3.48 -4.81 18.80
N ASN A 54 3.75 -5.83 17.98
CA ASN A 54 3.04 -7.10 18.05
C ASN A 54 3.35 -7.85 19.36
N ASN A 55 4.55 -7.70 19.90
CA ASN A 55 4.87 -8.22 21.24
C ASN A 55 4.07 -7.51 22.33
N SER A 56 3.91 -6.19 22.25
CA SER A 56 3.04 -5.44 23.18
C SER A 56 1.57 -5.89 23.07
N TYR A 57 1.08 -6.13 21.85
CA TYR A 57 -0.27 -6.69 21.63
C TYR A 57 -0.46 -8.06 22.30
N ASP A 58 0.52 -8.96 22.13
CA ASP A 58 0.52 -10.28 22.76
C ASP A 58 0.59 -10.21 24.30
N ALA A 59 1.20 -9.15 24.84
CA ALA A 59 1.29 -8.87 26.27
C ALA A 59 0.03 -8.16 26.81
N ASP A 60 -1.10 -8.24 26.10
CA ASP A 60 -2.37 -7.63 26.49
C ASP A 60 -2.35 -6.09 26.64
N ALA A 61 -1.36 -5.39 26.06
CA ALA A 61 -1.33 -3.93 26.09
C ALA A 61 -2.57 -3.32 25.40
N THR A 62 -3.08 -2.20 25.90
CA THR A 62 -4.16 -1.45 25.24
C THR A 62 -3.64 -0.24 24.47
N LEU A 63 -2.46 0.25 24.86
CA LEU A 63 -1.80 1.41 24.27
C LEU A 63 -0.31 1.13 24.08
N VAL A 64 0.18 1.43 22.88
CA VAL A 64 1.61 1.53 22.58
C VAL A 64 1.89 2.97 22.14
N THR A 65 2.90 3.58 22.73
CA THR A 65 3.36 4.94 22.42
C THR A 65 4.74 4.87 21.79
N ILE A 66 4.88 5.41 20.59
CA ILE A 66 6.13 5.43 19.83
C ILE A 66 6.54 6.89 19.66
N ARG A 67 7.78 7.19 20.03
CA ARG A 67 8.41 8.50 19.87
C ARG A 67 9.67 8.36 19.05
N VAL A 68 9.65 8.94 17.86
CA VAL A 68 10.79 8.96 16.95
C VAL A 68 11.52 10.27 17.14
N LYS A 69 12.77 10.20 17.60
CA LYS A 69 13.60 11.36 17.88
C LYS A 69 14.91 11.26 17.11
N PRO A 70 14.90 11.55 15.80
CA PRO A 70 16.08 11.36 14.95
C PRO A 70 17.23 12.29 15.34
N ILE A 71 16.95 13.47 15.93
CA ILE A 71 17.97 14.39 16.46
C ILE A 71 18.68 13.80 17.68
N GLU A 72 17.95 13.03 18.49
CA GLU A 72 18.49 12.32 19.66
C GLU A 72 18.96 10.90 19.28
N ASP A 73 19.11 10.59 17.98
CA ASP A 73 19.48 9.27 17.44
C ASP A 73 18.73 8.11 18.11
N SER A 74 17.41 8.27 18.35
CA SER A 74 16.64 7.29 19.09
C SER A 74 15.18 7.10 18.66
N ILE A 75 14.65 5.89 18.92
CA ILE A 75 13.22 5.57 18.89
C ILE A 75 12.86 4.99 20.25
N THR A 76 11.82 5.50 20.90
CA THR A 76 11.29 4.95 22.15
C THR A 76 9.91 4.35 21.91
N ILE A 77 9.70 3.13 22.39
CA ILE A 77 8.43 2.39 22.32
C ILE A 77 8.02 2.06 23.76
N ILE A 78 6.83 2.47 24.16
CA ILE A 78 6.29 2.30 25.51
C ILE A 78 4.96 1.58 25.40
N ASP A 79 4.77 0.48 26.12
CA ASP A 79 3.48 -0.18 26.24
C ASP A 79 3.02 -0.35 27.68
N ASN A 80 1.71 -0.45 27.87
CA ASN A 80 1.05 -0.69 29.15
C ASN A 80 0.59 -2.16 29.30
N GLY A 81 1.31 -3.11 28.70
CA GLY A 81 1.00 -4.53 28.78
C GLY A 81 1.32 -5.12 30.15
N SER A 82 1.27 -6.45 30.24
CA SER A 82 1.58 -7.20 31.47
C SER A 82 3.02 -7.04 31.98
N GLY A 83 3.90 -6.59 31.09
CA GLY A 83 5.34 -6.49 31.30
C GLY A 83 6.00 -7.82 31.66
N MET A 84 7.22 -7.73 32.15
CA MET A 84 8.08 -8.87 32.49
C MET A 84 9.09 -8.47 33.57
N ASN A 85 9.56 -9.45 34.34
CA ASN A 85 10.67 -9.26 35.28
C ASN A 85 12.00 -9.76 34.70
N ALA A 86 13.12 -9.57 35.42
CA ALA A 86 14.45 -9.96 34.93
C ALA A 86 14.57 -11.46 34.59
N LEU A 87 13.89 -12.33 35.34
CA LEU A 87 13.86 -13.77 35.05
C LEU A 87 13.05 -14.08 33.79
N ASP A 88 11.90 -13.44 33.60
CA ASP A 88 11.09 -13.60 32.39
C ASP A 88 11.84 -13.09 31.15
N PHE A 89 12.54 -11.96 31.29
CA PHE A 89 13.41 -11.40 30.27
C PHE A 89 14.51 -12.39 29.88
N ASP A 90 15.25 -12.90 30.85
CA ASP A 90 16.34 -13.86 30.58
C ASP A 90 15.84 -15.14 29.89
N HIS A 91 14.78 -15.75 30.43
CA HIS A 91 14.32 -17.06 29.97
C HIS A 91 13.55 -17.02 28.65
N ASN A 92 12.88 -15.90 28.33
CA ASN A 92 11.96 -15.80 27.20
C ASN A 92 12.34 -14.71 26.19
N PHE A 93 12.81 -13.54 26.63
CA PHE A 93 13.15 -12.45 25.72
C PHE A 93 14.57 -12.59 25.18
N ALA A 94 15.56 -12.80 26.04
CA ALA A 94 16.97 -12.95 25.67
C ALA A 94 17.28 -14.29 24.96
N TRP A 95 16.31 -15.21 24.91
CA TRP A 95 16.40 -16.47 24.19
C TRP A 95 15.67 -16.41 22.84
N ILE A 96 16.43 -16.15 21.78
CA ILE A 96 15.93 -16.09 20.41
C ILE A 96 15.45 -17.48 19.97
N SER A 97 14.31 -17.53 19.27
CA SER A 97 13.62 -18.73 18.79
C SER A 97 12.78 -19.49 19.84
N LYS A 98 12.69 -19.01 21.07
CA LYS A 98 11.89 -19.66 22.12
C LYS A 98 10.62 -18.85 22.36
N SER A 99 9.49 -19.28 21.79
CA SER A 99 8.19 -18.65 22.04
C SER A 99 7.24 -19.65 22.67
N ASN A 100 7.13 -19.59 24.00
CA ASN A 100 6.17 -20.38 24.77
C ASN A 100 4.77 -19.75 24.82
N LYS A 101 4.58 -18.58 24.20
CA LYS A 101 3.35 -17.77 24.27
C LYS A 101 2.09 -18.57 23.95
N ARG A 102 2.17 -19.56 23.05
CA ARG A 102 1.03 -20.35 22.58
C ARG A 102 0.91 -21.75 23.19
N ASN A 103 1.76 -22.10 24.15
CA ASN A 103 1.71 -23.42 24.79
C ASN A 103 0.42 -23.59 25.63
N ASP A 104 -0.04 -22.50 26.23
CA ASP A 104 -1.24 -22.46 27.08
C ASP A 104 -2.51 -22.10 26.30
N GLY A 105 -2.43 -21.99 24.97
CA GLY A 105 -3.54 -21.65 24.08
C GLY A 105 -3.20 -20.57 23.06
N ASP A 106 -4.13 -20.34 22.13
CA ASP A 106 -3.96 -19.40 21.02
C ASP A 106 -4.38 -17.95 21.34
N LEU A 107 -4.89 -17.71 22.56
CA LEU A 107 -5.43 -16.43 23.00
C LEU A 107 -4.60 -15.82 24.14
N SER A 108 -4.53 -14.50 24.18
CA SER A 108 -3.91 -13.76 25.27
C SER A 108 -4.69 -13.93 26.59
N LYS A 109 -4.00 -13.80 27.73
CA LYS A 109 -4.55 -14.21 29.02
C LYS A 109 -5.70 -13.31 29.48
N GLN A 110 -5.55 -12.00 29.33
CA GLN A 110 -6.49 -11.02 29.88
C GLN A 110 -7.57 -10.63 28.87
N LEU A 111 -7.17 -10.21 27.67
CA LEU A 111 -8.10 -9.66 26.68
C LEU A 111 -8.59 -10.70 25.67
N GLN A 112 -8.15 -11.95 25.79
CA GLN A 112 -8.58 -13.08 24.96
C GLN A 112 -8.41 -12.83 23.45
N ARG A 113 -7.32 -12.14 23.10
CA ARG A 113 -6.98 -11.77 21.72
C ARG A 113 -6.18 -12.89 21.04
N PRO A 114 -6.33 -13.13 19.73
CA PRO A 114 -5.51 -14.10 19.02
C PRO A 114 -4.01 -13.71 19.05
N LEU A 115 -3.16 -14.54 19.67
CA LEU A 115 -1.73 -14.27 19.82
C LEU A 115 -1.00 -14.27 18.48
N ILE A 116 -0.25 -13.22 18.18
CA ILE A 116 0.48 -13.01 16.93
C ILE A 116 1.81 -13.77 16.95
N GLY A 117 2.60 -13.69 18.02
CA GLY A 117 3.92 -14.32 18.13
C GLY A 117 3.86 -15.85 18.13
N LYS A 118 4.77 -16.50 17.38
CA LYS A 118 4.93 -17.98 17.34
C LYS A 118 6.39 -18.44 17.46
N ILE A 119 7.34 -17.66 16.94
CA ILE A 119 8.73 -18.11 16.72
C ILE A 119 9.73 -17.41 17.67
N GLY A 120 9.48 -16.17 18.09
CA GLY A 120 10.39 -15.49 19.05
C GLY A 120 11.68 -14.94 18.40
N ILE A 121 11.57 -14.39 17.18
CA ILE A 121 12.70 -13.78 16.44
C ILE A 121 12.61 -12.25 16.34
N GLY A 122 11.61 -11.64 16.99
CA GLY A 122 11.25 -10.25 16.78
C GLY A 122 12.27 -9.23 17.28
N PHE A 123 12.97 -9.50 18.40
CA PHE A 123 13.86 -8.48 18.99
C PHE A 123 15.19 -8.34 18.24
N ILE A 124 15.72 -9.41 17.64
CA ILE A 124 16.98 -9.31 16.89
C ILE A 124 16.81 -8.56 15.56
N ALA A 125 15.57 -8.43 15.07
CA ALA A 125 15.24 -7.50 13.98
C ALA A 125 15.69 -6.06 14.27
N VAL A 126 15.73 -5.70 15.55
CA VAL A 126 16.07 -4.35 16.02
C VAL A 126 17.55 -4.02 15.85
N ASN A 127 18.43 -5.04 15.75
CA ASN A 127 19.82 -4.85 15.36
C ASN A 127 19.95 -4.21 13.97
N GLU A 128 18.94 -4.33 13.10
CA GLU A 128 18.95 -3.63 11.82
C GLU A 128 18.65 -2.13 11.93
N LEU A 129 18.17 -1.67 13.10
CA LEU A 129 17.74 -0.30 13.31
C LEU A 129 18.72 0.55 14.10
N CYS A 130 19.38 -0.03 15.11
CA CYS A 130 20.13 0.72 16.09
C CYS A 130 21.39 -0.02 16.55
N GLU A 131 22.26 0.69 17.27
CA GLU A 131 23.51 0.15 17.83
C GLU A 131 23.32 -0.41 19.24
N GLU A 132 22.39 0.15 20.01
CA GLU A 132 22.11 -0.24 21.39
C GLU A 132 20.59 -0.35 21.62
N LEU A 133 20.20 -1.30 22.47
CA LEU A 133 18.83 -1.53 22.91
C LEU A 133 18.78 -1.48 24.43
N GLU A 134 18.03 -0.53 24.98
CA GLU A 134 17.70 -0.43 26.40
C GLU A 134 16.26 -0.90 26.59
N ILE A 135 16.04 -1.82 27.53
CA ILE A 135 14.73 -2.38 27.85
C ILE A 135 14.49 -2.17 29.33
N THR A 136 13.38 -1.52 29.68
CA THR A 136 12.92 -1.40 31.06
C THR A 136 11.52 -1.98 31.18
N SER A 137 11.26 -2.83 32.16
CA SER A 137 9.92 -3.37 32.36
C SER A 137 9.62 -3.69 33.82
N THR A 138 8.35 -3.54 34.17
CA THR A 138 7.76 -4.00 35.42
C THR A 138 6.72 -5.07 35.14
N LYS A 139 6.62 -6.06 36.02
CA LYS A 139 5.61 -7.10 35.91
C LYS A 139 4.44 -6.79 36.82
N ALA A 140 3.21 -6.90 36.30
CA ALA A 140 2.01 -6.60 37.07
C ALA A 140 1.98 -7.37 38.42
N GLY A 141 1.91 -6.63 39.53
CA GLY A 141 1.89 -7.17 40.89
C GLY A 141 3.27 -7.35 41.55
N GLU A 142 4.36 -6.97 40.88
CA GLU A 142 5.73 -6.97 41.44
C GLU A 142 6.21 -5.53 41.68
N SER A 143 6.90 -5.27 42.79
CA SER A 143 7.34 -3.92 43.23
C SER A 143 8.76 -3.55 42.77
N PHE A 144 9.16 -4.04 41.61
CA PHE A 144 10.48 -3.79 41.05
C PHE A 144 10.42 -3.81 39.53
N LYS A 145 11.30 -3.01 38.94
CA LYS A 145 11.60 -3.02 37.50
C LYS A 145 12.96 -3.63 37.28
N PHE A 146 13.20 -4.11 36.07
CA PHE A 146 14.57 -4.29 35.58
C PHE A 146 14.85 -3.32 34.44
N THR A 147 16.10 -2.93 34.30
CA THR A 147 16.63 -2.26 33.10
C THR A 147 17.77 -3.11 32.54
N ALA A 148 17.62 -3.58 31.30
CA ALA A 148 18.61 -4.35 30.57
C ALA A 148 19.15 -3.55 29.37
N ASN A 149 20.46 -3.57 29.18
CA ASN A 149 21.16 -2.95 28.06
C ASN A 149 21.83 -4.01 27.19
N ILE A 150 21.58 -3.92 25.89
CA ILE A 150 22.17 -4.78 24.86
C ILE A 150 22.91 -3.87 23.87
N ASN A 151 24.23 -4.02 23.80
CA ASN A 151 25.03 -3.35 22.79
C ASN A 151 25.27 -4.30 21.61
N PHE A 152 24.70 -3.98 20.45
CA PHE A 152 24.83 -4.82 19.25
C PHE A 152 26.25 -4.81 18.67
N LYS A 153 27.09 -3.83 19.02
CA LYS A 153 28.52 -3.83 18.63
C LYS A 153 29.31 -4.92 19.33
N ASP A 154 28.84 -5.38 20.48
CA ASP A 154 29.50 -6.43 21.28
C ASP A 154 29.02 -7.83 20.87
N PHE A 155 28.25 -7.94 19.79
CA PHE A 155 27.85 -9.23 19.25
C PHE A 155 29.07 -9.94 18.67
N TYR A 156 29.21 -11.23 18.99
CA TYR A 156 30.40 -11.99 18.62
C TYR A 156 30.49 -12.14 17.09
N GLU A 157 31.62 -11.73 16.50
CA GLU A 157 31.90 -11.95 15.07
C GLU A 157 31.91 -13.45 14.70
N LYS A 158 32.20 -14.31 15.68
CA LYS A 158 32.13 -15.77 15.55
C LYS A 158 31.17 -16.35 16.58
N ASP A 159 30.31 -17.23 16.11
CA ASP A 159 29.31 -17.90 16.93
C ASP A 159 29.97 -18.74 18.03
N VAL A 160 29.53 -18.54 19.28
CA VAL A 160 29.93 -19.36 20.41
C VAL A 160 28.89 -20.44 20.61
N TYR A 161 29.25 -21.68 20.28
CA TYR A 161 28.36 -22.83 20.36
C TYR A 161 28.33 -23.39 21.79
N THR A 162 27.13 -23.66 22.30
CA THR A 162 26.88 -24.34 23.57
C THR A 162 26.01 -25.58 23.33
N ASP A 163 25.89 -26.45 24.33
CA ASP A 163 25.05 -27.67 24.24
C ASP A 163 23.56 -27.35 24.02
N ASP A 164 23.12 -26.15 24.43
CA ASP A 164 21.73 -25.69 24.41
C ASP A 164 21.45 -24.56 23.39
N GLY A 165 22.44 -24.11 22.62
CA GLY A 165 22.27 -23.05 21.64
C GLY A 165 23.56 -22.38 21.14
N ILE A 166 23.41 -21.16 20.63
CA ILE A 166 24.51 -20.31 20.17
C ILE A 166 24.41 -18.98 20.90
N ILE A 167 25.49 -18.58 21.55
CA ILE A 167 25.60 -17.27 22.18
C ILE A 167 26.01 -16.25 21.11
N LYS A 168 25.21 -15.19 20.96
CA LYS A 168 25.43 -14.11 19.98
C LYS A 168 25.94 -12.81 20.60
N GLY A 169 25.76 -12.62 21.89
CA GLY A 169 26.20 -11.43 22.60
C GLY A 169 25.87 -11.52 24.08
N ALA A 170 26.05 -10.43 24.79
CA ALA A 170 25.71 -10.31 26.21
C ALA A 170 24.80 -9.11 26.46
N TYR A 171 24.12 -9.14 27.60
CA TYR A 171 23.37 -8.02 28.13
C TYR A 171 23.81 -7.75 29.58
N VAL A 172 23.64 -6.51 30.02
CA VAL A 172 23.79 -6.13 31.44
C VAL A 172 22.44 -5.67 31.95
N LEU A 173 22.00 -6.19 33.10
CA LEU A 173 20.76 -5.76 33.73
C LEU A 173 20.95 -5.36 35.20
N VAL A 174 20.06 -4.51 35.68
CA VAL A 174 19.94 -4.10 37.08
C VAL A 174 18.46 -4.13 37.45
N ASN A 175 18.12 -4.58 38.66
CA ASN A 175 16.78 -4.42 39.22
C ASN A 175 16.72 -3.18 40.13
N GLU A 176 15.64 -2.45 40.09
CA GLU A 176 15.39 -1.26 40.92
C GLU A 176 13.98 -1.33 41.51
N GLU A 177 13.75 -0.66 42.64
CA GLU A 177 12.40 -0.51 43.19
C GLU A 177 11.49 0.23 42.22
N GLU A 178 10.21 -0.18 42.18
CA GLU A 178 9.16 0.49 41.43
C GLU A 178 7.82 0.29 42.14
N ASP A 179 6.85 1.13 41.83
CA ASP A 179 5.49 0.96 42.37
C ASP A 179 4.88 -0.36 41.86
N ALA A 180 4.31 -1.16 42.78
CA ALA A 180 3.64 -2.42 42.44
C ALA A 180 2.36 -2.23 41.62
N GLU A 181 1.80 -1.03 41.61
CA GLU A 181 0.67 -0.64 40.76
C GLU A 181 1.08 -0.32 39.32
N GLU A 182 2.38 -0.06 39.07
CA GLU A 182 2.90 0.27 37.75
C GLU A 182 3.26 -0.99 36.94
N HIS A 183 2.68 -1.14 35.75
CA HIS A 183 3.02 -2.21 34.81
C HIS A 183 3.24 -1.65 33.40
N TYR A 184 4.48 -1.78 32.89
CA TYR A 184 4.83 -1.27 31.57
C TYR A 184 6.06 -1.97 30.98
N THR A 185 6.26 -1.75 29.69
CA THR A 185 7.53 -2.04 29.01
C THR A 185 7.97 -0.81 28.22
N ILE A 186 9.21 -0.38 28.40
CA ILE A 186 9.86 0.69 27.65
C ILE A 186 11.03 0.07 26.90
N ILE A 187 11.05 0.23 25.58
CA ILE A 187 12.14 -0.20 24.71
C ILE A 187 12.69 1.04 24.01
N LYS A 188 13.97 1.35 24.23
CA LYS A 188 14.68 2.44 23.56
C LYS A 188 15.71 1.87 22.60
N LEU A 189 15.60 2.26 21.34
CA LEU A 189 16.55 2.00 20.29
C LEU A 189 17.49 3.21 20.25
N LEU A 190 18.77 3.00 20.52
CA LEU A 190 19.79 4.06 20.66
C LEU A 190 20.87 3.91 19.58
N GLY A 191 21.35 5.03 19.06
CA GLY A 191 22.33 5.04 17.98
C GLY A 191 21.72 4.50 16.69
N LEU A 192 20.67 5.14 16.19
CA LEU A 192 20.01 4.71 14.95
C LEU A 192 20.99 4.67 13.77
N LYS A 193 20.93 3.59 12.97
CA LYS A 193 21.75 3.46 11.75
C LYS A 193 21.41 4.57 10.75
N GLU A 194 22.40 5.01 9.97
CA GLU A 194 22.26 6.15 9.05
C GLU A 194 21.13 5.97 8.01
N SER A 195 20.93 4.75 7.51
CA SER A 195 19.83 4.41 6.60
C SER A 195 18.46 4.64 7.23
N VAL A 196 18.32 4.35 8.52
CA VAL A 196 17.09 4.59 9.30
C VAL A 196 16.93 6.08 9.56
N LYS A 197 17.99 6.77 9.97
CA LYS A 197 17.96 8.23 10.19
C LYS A 197 17.54 8.97 8.92
N THR A 198 18.00 8.56 7.75
CA THR A 198 17.59 9.17 6.47
C THR A 198 16.09 9.08 6.23
N ILE A 199 15.45 7.97 6.65
CA ILE A 199 14.00 7.78 6.51
C ILE A 199 13.25 8.66 7.52
N LEU A 200 13.75 8.76 8.76
CA LEU A 200 13.08 9.43 9.87
C LEU A 200 13.34 10.95 9.96
N ASP A 201 14.52 11.42 9.53
CA ASP A 201 14.97 12.82 9.53
C ASP A 201 14.67 13.53 8.20
N ASN A 202 13.58 13.17 7.49
CA ASN A 202 13.43 13.61 6.11
C ASN A 202 13.41 15.15 5.97
N ARG A 203 14.58 15.71 5.61
CA ARG A 203 14.86 17.15 5.53
C ARG A 203 13.99 17.87 4.52
N GLN A 204 13.46 17.17 3.52
CA GLN A 204 12.57 17.78 2.53
C GLN A 204 11.21 18.12 3.16
N TYR A 205 10.70 17.29 4.07
CA TYR A 205 9.49 17.60 4.83
C TYR A 205 9.70 18.80 5.76
N LEU A 206 10.79 18.82 6.51
CA LEU A 206 11.17 19.97 7.36
C LEU A 206 11.40 21.25 6.54
N ALA A 207 11.98 21.13 5.34
CA ALA A 207 12.21 22.26 4.44
C ALA A 207 10.91 22.75 3.78
N GLU A 208 9.97 21.87 3.44
CA GLU A 208 8.63 22.22 2.97
C GLU A 208 7.81 22.90 4.09
N LEU A 209 7.89 22.40 5.33
CA LEU A 209 7.37 23.03 6.54
C LEU A 209 7.94 24.44 6.77
N ASN A 210 9.24 24.62 6.55
CA ASN A 210 9.92 25.91 6.73
C ASN A 210 9.69 26.88 5.56
N ARG A 211 9.48 26.36 4.34
CA ARG A 211 9.18 27.18 3.15
C ARG A 211 7.72 27.62 3.11
N SER A 212 6.80 26.86 3.72
CA SER A 212 5.39 27.24 3.88
C SER A 212 5.21 28.31 4.97
N LYS A 213 5.75 29.53 4.73
CA LYS A 213 5.28 30.76 5.40
C LYS A 213 3.85 31.15 4.95
N HIS A 214 2.95 30.18 4.82
CA HIS A 214 1.52 30.40 4.60
C HIS A 214 0.81 30.39 5.95
N LYS A 215 0.06 31.45 6.24
CA LYS A 215 -0.71 31.65 7.48
C LYS A 215 -1.80 30.60 7.74
N ASP A 216 -1.99 29.63 6.84
CA ASP A 216 -3.01 28.57 6.93
C ASP A 216 -2.42 27.15 6.99
N PHE A 217 -1.12 26.99 7.27
CA PHE A 217 -0.51 25.68 7.48
C PHE A 217 -0.28 25.42 8.98
N ASP A 218 -1.21 24.70 9.59
CA ASP A 218 -1.13 24.24 10.97
C ASP A 218 -0.55 22.80 10.99
N LEU A 219 0.43 22.55 11.86
CA LEU A 219 0.95 21.20 12.20
C LEU A 219 -0.17 20.22 12.59
N SER A 220 -1.39 20.72 12.84
CA SER A 220 -2.62 19.95 12.95
C SER A 220 -3.04 19.15 11.70
N PHE A 221 -2.44 19.36 10.53
CA PHE A 221 -2.92 18.79 9.26
C PHE A 221 -2.87 17.25 9.17
N PHE A 222 -2.05 16.58 10.00
CA PHE A 222 -1.96 15.12 10.04
C PHE A 222 -2.25 14.55 11.44
N LYS A 223 -3.20 15.15 12.17
CA LYS A 223 -3.63 14.65 13.49
C LYS A 223 -4.23 13.22 13.46
N SER A 224 -4.59 12.72 12.28
CA SER A 224 -5.20 11.40 12.12
C SER A 224 -4.81 10.75 10.80
N MET A 225 -4.87 9.42 10.79
CA MET A 225 -4.72 8.63 9.57
C MET A 225 -5.74 9.00 8.49
N LYS A 226 -6.95 9.42 8.88
CA LYS A 226 -7.97 9.89 7.94
C LYS A 226 -7.48 11.11 7.16
N ALA A 227 -6.93 12.11 7.87
CA ALA A 227 -6.39 13.31 7.25
C ALA A 227 -5.21 13.01 6.31
N LEU A 228 -4.36 12.04 6.67
CA LEU A 228 -3.28 11.57 5.80
C LEU A 228 -3.81 10.95 4.49
N ILE A 229 -4.85 10.11 4.57
CA ILE A 229 -5.48 9.54 3.35
C ILE A 229 -6.21 10.61 2.53
N ASP A 230 -6.90 11.56 3.17
CA ASP A 230 -7.53 12.70 2.49
C ASP A 230 -6.49 13.54 1.74
N TYR A 231 -5.32 13.75 2.34
CA TYR A 231 -4.18 14.42 1.71
C TYR A 231 -3.67 13.66 0.47
N HIS A 232 -3.40 12.35 0.58
CA HIS A 232 -2.99 11.54 -0.57
C HIS A 232 -4.01 11.59 -1.71
N THR A 233 -5.30 11.55 -1.36
CA THR A 233 -6.42 11.64 -2.31
C THR A 233 -6.44 12.99 -3.03
N THR A 234 -6.26 14.09 -2.28
CA THR A 234 -6.22 15.46 -2.82
C THR A 234 -5.01 15.68 -3.72
N LYS A 235 -3.87 15.05 -3.42
CA LYS A 235 -2.66 15.08 -4.25
C LYS A 235 -2.72 14.17 -5.46
N HIS A 236 -3.76 13.34 -5.59
CA HIS A 236 -3.87 12.31 -6.62
C HIS A 236 -2.64 11.38 -6.66
N LEU A 237 -2.14 11.02 -5.48
CA LEU A 237 -0.98 10.17 -5.30
C LEU A 237 -1.21 8.82 -5.99
N LYS A 238 -0.31 8.41 -6.89
CA LYS A 238 -0.46 7.15 -7.63
C LYS A 238 0.15 5.98 -6.88
N SER A 239 1.15 6.23 -6.06
CA SER A 239 1.89 5.24 -5.29
C SER A 239 2.37 5.86 -3.98
N PHE A 240 2.35 5.10 -2.89
CA PHE A 240 2.94 5.58 -1.63
C PHE A 240 4.43 5.92 -1.76
N SER A 241 5.14 5.30 -2.71
CA SER A 241 6.54 5.62 -3.00
C SER A 241 6.77 7.06 -3.52
N GLU A 242 5.72 7.72 -4.01
CA GLU A 242 5.76 9.12 -4.44
C GLU A 242 5.71 10.11 -3.24
N ASP A 243 5.43 9.62 -2.03
CA ASP A 243 5.37 10.43 -0.82
C ASP A 243 6.70 10.49 -0.06
N ASN A 244 6.73 11.24 1.04
CA ASN A 244 7.87 11.33 1.94
C ASN A 244 8.21 9.97 2.59
N ALA A 245 9.50 9.68 2.74
CA ALA A 245 9.97 8.43 3.36
C ALA A 245 9.41 8.16 4.77
N TYR A 246 9.20 9.21 5.59
CA TYR A 246 8.58 9.07 6.90
C TYR A 246 7.09 8.71 6.80
N LEU A 247 6.34 9.33 5.89
CA LEU A 247 4.93 8.98 5.66
C LEU A 247 4.78 7.59 5.04
N GLN A 248 5.71 7.17 4.19
CA GLN A 248 5.81 5.78 3.74
C GLN A 248 6.01 4.82 4.91
N PHE A 249 6.93 5.14 5.83
CA PHE A 249 7.14 4.36 7.06
C PHE A 249 5.87 4.27 7.91
N VAL A 250 5.16 5.38 8.12
CA VAL A 250 3.89 5.42 8.86
C VAL A 250 2.85 4.49 8.22
N ILE A 251 2.63 4.61 6.91
CA ILE A 251 1.64 3.81 6.17
C ILE A 251 2.02 2.32 6.20
N ASP A 252 3.28 2.00 5.93
CA ASP A 252 3.78 0.62 5.95
C ASP A 252 3.61 0.00 7.35
N LEU A 253 4.00 0.73 8.41
CA LEU A 253 3.84 0.27 9.79
C LEU A 253 2.36 0.02 10.14
N ALA A 254 1.49 0.97 9.82
CA ALA A 254 0.05 0.88 10.09
C ALA A 254 -0.63 -0.29 9.37
N SER A 255 -0.11 -0.74 8.22
CA SER A 255 -0.60 -1.92 7.51
C SER A 255 -0.37 -3.23 8.28
N TYR A 256 0.72 -3.32 9.05
CA TYR A 256 1.21 -4.55 9.67
C TYR A 256 0.85 -4.74 11.15
N ILE A 257 0.02 -3.87 11.71
CA ILE A 257 -0.35 -3.90 13.13
C ILE A 257 -1.86 -4.10 13.30
N PRO A 258 -2.31 -4.73 14.40
CA PRO A 258 -3.72 -5.08 14.62
C PRO A 258 -4.55 -3.89 15.13
N VAL A 259 -4.43 -2.73 14.46
CA VAL A 259 -5.19 -1.52 14.78
C VAL A 259 -6.56 -1.51 14.08
N GLU A 260 -7.43 -0.63 14.56
CA GLU A 260 -8.77 -0.41 14.02
C GLU A 260 -8.76 0.17 12.59
N TYR A 261 -9.88 0.01 11.88
CA TYR A 261 -10.13 0.76 10.67
C TYR A 261 -10.34 2.25 10.96
N ILE A 262 -10.12 3.06 9.94
CA ILE A 262 -10.48 4.49 9.94
C ILE A 262 -11.99 4.64 10.14
N GLU A 263 -12.41 5.77 10.72
CA GLU A 263 -13.82 6.09 10.94
C GLU A 263 -14.62 5.98 9.63
N GLY A 264 -15.74 5.24 9.67
CA GLY A 264 -16.53 4.90 8.48
C GLY A 264 -16.19 3.54 7.86
N GLY A 265 -15.17 2.84 8.38
CA GLY A 265 -14.74 1.53 7.89
C GLY A 265 -13.89 1.62 6.63
N PRO A 266 -13.53 0.48 6.02
CA PRO A 266 -12.65 0.46 4.85
C PRO A 266 -13.31 0.97 3.56
N CYS A 267 -14.63 1.08 3.53
CA CYS A 267 -15.41 1.55 2.38
C CYS A 267 -16.44 2.55 2.88
N GLU A 268 -16.28 3.82 2.50
CA GLU A 268 -17.13 4.92 2.94
C GLU A 268 -18.61 4.62 2.64
N ASN A 269 -19.55 4.80 3.57
CA ASN A 269 -21.00 4.66 3.33
C ASN A 269 -21.49 3.31 2.74
N LYS A 270 -20.70 2.23 2.75
CA LYS A 270 -21.19 0.88 2.41
C LYS A 270 -21.67 0.16 3.65
N ASN A 271 -22.91 -0.33 3.61
CA ASN A 271 -23.47 -1.21 4.64
C ASN A 271 -23.37 -2.67 4.17
N ASP A 272 -22.30 -3.35 4.57
CA ASP A 272 -22.10 -4.78 4.33
C ASP A 272 -21.93 -5.51 5.67
N GLN A 273 -22.61 -6.65 5.83
CA GLN A 273 -22.63 -7.37 7.11
C GLN A 273 -21.24 -7.89 7.51
N ILE A 274 -20.45 -8.42 6.57
CA ILE A 274 -19.13 -8.97 6.83
C ILE A 274 -18.15 -7.83 7.14
N ILE A 275 -18.18 -6.74 6.38
CA ILE A 275 -17.37 -5.55 6.67
C ILE A 275 -17.70 -5.00 8.07
N ASN A 276 -18.98 -4.87 8.42
CA ASN A 276 -19.39 -4.41 9.74
C ASN A 276 -18.90 -5.34 10.86
N GLN A 277 -18.92 -6.66 10.65
CA GLN A 277 -18.34 -7.62 11.59
C GLN A 277 -16.83 -7.44 11.73
N LEU A 278 -16.10 -7.25 10.62
CA LEU A 278 -14.65 -7.01 10.63
C LEU A 278 -14.30 -5.70 11.36
N VAL A 279 -15.05 -4.62 11.12
CA VAL A 279 -14.86 -3.34 11.81
C VAL A 279 -15.07 -3.50 13.32
N LYS A 280 -16.19 -4.12 13.73
CA LYS A 280 -16.49 -4.39 15.15
C LYS A 280 -15.45 -5.29 15.81
N PHE A 281 -14.99 -6.31 15.10
CA PHE A 281 -13.96 -7.20 15.60
C PHE A 281 -12.65 -6.45 15.88
N HIS A 282 -12.18 -5.58 14.97
CA HIS A 282 -10.97 -4.80 15.22
C HIS A 282 -11.14 -3.78 16.35
N GLN A 283 -12.33 -3.19 16.50
CA GLN A 283 -12.65 -2.34 17.66
C GLN A 283 -12.61 -3.14 18.98
N SER A 284 -13.12 -4.38 18.97
CA SER A 284 -13.10 -5.25 20.15
C SER A 284 -11.70 -5.67 20.59
N LEU A 285 -10.70 -5.54 19.72
CA LEU A 285 -9.30 -5.75 20.11
C LEU A 285 -8.85 -4.71 21.12
N ASN A 286 -9.42 -3.51 21.18
CA ASN A 286 -9.03 -2.46 22.13
C ASN A 286 -7.51 -2.19 22.16
N PHE A 287 -6.88 -2.13 20.98
CA PHE A 287 -5.43 -1.94 20.83
C PHE A 287 -5.15 -0.67 20.02
N LYS A 288 -4.44 0.28 20.63
CA LYS A 288 -4.11 1.58 20.04
C LYS A 288 -2.61 1.77 19.98
N VAL A 289 -2.16 2.39 18.88
CA VAL A 289 -0.75 2.76 18.70
C VAL A 289 -0.68 4.25 18.38
N ASP A 290 -0.03 5.01 19.24
CA ASP A 290 0.28 6.43 19.07
C ASP A 290 1.71 6.54 18.53
N LEU A 291 1.87 7.05 17.30
CA LEU A 291 3.16 7.37 16.70
C LEU A 291 3.28 8.88 16.57
N ASP A 292 4.20 9.48 17.33
CA ASP A 292 4.48 10.92 17.34
C ASP A 292 3.23 11.82 17.47
N GLY A 293 2.23 11.35 18.24
CA GLY A 293 0.98 12.03 18.52
C GLY A 293 -0.17 11.65 17.59
N MET A 294 0.07 10.80 16.58
CA MET A 294 -0.96 10.28 15.67
C MET A 294 -1.35 8.85 16.04
N PHE A 295 -2.63 8.64 16.34
CA PHE A 295 -3.16 7.28 16.47
C PHE A 295 -3.23 6.58 15.12
N LEU A 296 -2.49 5.50 14.99
CA LEU A 296 -2.48 4.66 13.80
C LEU A 296 -3.80 3.89 13.68
N LYS A 297 -4.25 3.77 12.44
CA LYS A 297 -5.43 3.06 11.96
C LYS A 297 -5.03 2.37 10.66
N LYS A 298 -5.75 1.34 10.24
CA LYS A 298 -5.46 0.66 8.97
C LYS A 298 -5.48 1.68 7.83
N PRO A 299 -4.45 1.71 6.95
CA PRO A 299 -4.35 2.69 5.86
C PRO A 299 -5.23 2.30 4.66
N ILE A 300 -6.45 1.83 4.93
CA ILE A 300 -7.41 1.34 3.94
C ILE A 300 -8.69 2.15 4.14
N PHE A 301 -8.97 3.02 3.18
CA PHE A 301 -10.21 3.78 3.10
C PHE A 301 -10.55 4.07 1.64
N HIS A 302 -11.57 3.40 1.12
CA HIS A 302 -12.05 3.58 -0.24
C HIS A 302 -13.25 4.52 -0.25
N TYR A 303 -13.08 5.70 -0.85
CA TYR A 303 -14.17 6.65 -1.09
C TYR A 303 -15.13 6.07 -2.14
N ILE A 304 -16.42 6.00 -1.81
CA ILE A 304 -17.40 5.56 -2.80
C ILE A 304 -17.43 6.56 -3.94
N ARG A 305 -17.20 6.04 -5.14
CA ARG A 305 -17.48 6.73 -6.39
C ARG A 305 -18.81 6.24 -6.93
N SER A 306 -19.44 7.04 -7.80
CA SER A 306 -20.72 6.68 -8.46
C SER A 306 -20.68 5.31 -9.14
N LEU A 307 -19.51 4.86 -9.58
CA LEU A 307 -19.26 3.57 -10.19
C LEU A 307 -18.30 2.75 -9.31
N SER A 308 -18.82 2.23 -8.20
CA SER A 308 -18.09 1.34 -7.29
C SER A 308 -19.00 0.32 -6.64
N ALA A 309 -18.45 -0.86 -6.32
CA ALA A 309 -19.16 -1.97 -5.72
C ALA A 309 -18.29 -2.68 -4.69
N VAL A 310 -18.95 -3.45 -3.82
CA VAL A 310 -18.32 -4.33 -2.83
C VAL A 310 -18.99 -5.68 -2.92
N GLU A 311 -18.20 -6.75 -2.89
CA GLU A 311 -18.69 -8.13 -2.78
C GLU A 311 -17.96 -8.81 -1.62
N SER A 312 -18.72 -9.29 -0.62
CA SER A 312 -18.22 -9.99 0.56
C SER A 312 -18.44 -11.50 0.50
N PHE A 313 -17.72 -12.25 1.33
CA PHE A 313 -17.81 -13.71 1.43
C PHE A 313 -17.39 -14.21 2.83
N ASP A 314 -17.92 -15.38 3.21
CA ASP A 314 -17.57 -16.12 4.43
C ASP A 314 -17.64 -17.62 4.08
N GLU A 315 -16.50 -18.29 4.10
CA GLU A 315 -16.31 -19.59 3.47
C GLU A 315 -15.49 -20.54 4.35
N SER A 316 -15.78 -21.83 4.20
CA SER A 316 -15.06 -22.91 4.86
C SER A 316 -14.84 -24.04 3.87
N ILE A 317 -13.58 -24.35 3.59
CA ILE A 317 -13.18 -25.38 2.62
C ILE A 317 -12.50 -26.52 3.38
N THR A 318 -13.04 -27.73 3.23
CA THR A 318 -12.49 -28.95 3.85
C THR A 318 -11.91 -29.85 2.76
N SER A 319 -10.68 -30.33 2.98
CA SER A 319 -10.01 -31.32 2.14
C SER A 319 -9.44 -32.43 3.04
N GLY A 320 -10.10 -33.58 3.08
CA GLY A 320 -9.74 -34.65 4.02
C GLY A 320 -9.97 -34.24 5.48
N ALA A 321 -8.92 -34.30 6.31
CA ALA A 321 -8.96 -33.87 7.72
C ALA A 321 -8.72 -32.36 7.90
N ASP A 322 -8.24 -31.67 6.86
CA ASP A 322 -7.82 -30.29 6.92
C ASP A 322 -8.98 -29.34 6.57
N THR A 323 -9.15 -28.27 7.34
CA THR A 323 -10.18 -27.25 7.11
C THR A 323 -9.56 -25.87 7.17
N ILE A 324 -9.75 -25.10 6.11
CA ILE A 324 -9.46 -23.67 6.07
C ILE A 324 -10.78 -22.90 6.16
N LYS A 325 -10.85 -21.93 7.08
CA LYS A 325 -11.99 -21.03 7.25
C LYS A 325 -11.53 -19.59 7.09
N PHE A 326 -12.22 -18.82 6.28
CA PHE A 326 -11.85 -17.44 6.00
C PHE A 326 -13.06 -16.63 5.56
N LYS A 327 -12.99 -15.32 5.77
CA LYS A 327 -14.00 -14.36 5.30
C LYS A 327 -13.33 -13.09 4.81
N GLY A 328 -14.03 -12.32 4.01
CA GLY A 328 -13.42 -11.15 3.40
C GLY A 328 -14.35 -10.38 2.51
N TYR A 329 -13.76 -9.43 1.80
CA TYR A 329 -14.47 -8.62 0.83
C TYR A 329 -13.54 -8.14 -0.27
N PHE A 330 -14.13 -7.81 -1.41
CA PHE A 330 -13.49 -7.11 -2.51
C PHE A 330 -14.22 -5.80 -2.77
N TYR A 331 -13.47 -4.70 -2.77
CA TYR A 331 -13.88 -3.41 -3.30
C TYR A 331 -13.45 -3.29 -4.76
N VAL A 332 -14.33 -2.74 -5.59
CA VAL A 332 -14.04 -2.43 -6.98
C VAL A 332 -14.59 -1.06 -7.35
N GLN A 333 -13.87 -0.35 -8.22
CA GLN A 333 -14.29 0.95 -8.74
C GLN A 333 -14.06 1.08 -10.24
N HIS A 334 -14.65 2.10 -10.86
CA HIS A 334 -14.28 2.47 -12.22
C HIS A 334 -12.90 3.14 -12.24
N GLY A 335 -11.99 2.58 -13.04
CA GLY A 335 -10.65 3.11 -13.26
C GLY A 335 -9.61 2.61 -12.26
N LEU A 336 -8.35 2.93 -12.56
CA LEU A 336 -7.19 2.49 -11.77
C LEU A 336 -7.37 2.80 -10.28
N LEU A 337 -7.14 1.80 -9.43
CA LEU A 337 -7.09 1.96 -7.99
C LEU A 337 -5.73 2.57 -7.61
N THR A 338 -5.79 3.69 -6.89
CA THR A 338 -4.61 4.43 -6.43
C THR A 338 -4.79 4.76 -4.95
N PRO A 339 -3.75 4.64 -4.12
CA PRO A 339 -2.38 4.22 -4.48
C PRO A 339 -2.27 2.76 -4.92
N ARG A 340 -1.34 2.46 -5.84
CA ARG A 340 -1.20 1.14 -6.48
C ARG A 340 -0.89 0.02 -5.49
N GLU A 341 -0.30 0.34 -4.35
CA GLU A 341 0.03 -0.61 -3.28
C GLU A 341 -1.23 -1.25 -2.66
N LEU A 342 -2.38 -0.56 -2.72
CA LEU A 342 -3.66 -1.11 -2.27
C LEU A 342 -4.35 -1.98 -3.34
N ASN A 343 -3.79 -2.04 -4.56
CA ASN A 343 -4.33 -2.89 -5.63
C ASN A 343 -3.79 -4.32 -5.49
N GLY A 344 -4.67 -5.23 -5.07
CA GLY A 344 -4.26 -6.59 -4.75
C GLY A 344 -5.20 -7.23 -3.74
N VAL A 345 -4.67 -8.22 -3.02
CA VAL A 345 -5.35 -8.88 -1.91
C VAL A 345 -4.48 -8.86 -0.66
N SER A 346 -5.03 -8.41 0.46
CA SER A 346 -4.40 -8.50 1.78
C SER A 346 -4.87 -9.78 2.47
N ILE A 347 -3.99 -10.79 2.55
CA ILE A 347 -4.29 -12.05 3.24
C ILE A 347 -3.77 -11.94 4.67
N ARG A 348 -4.68 -11.96 5.64
CA ARG A 348 -4.39 -11.73 7.05
C ARG A 348 -4.55 -13.01 7.86
N ILE A 349 -3.49 -13.37 8.58
CA ILE A 349 -3.48 -14.44 9.57
C ILE A 349 -3.29 -13.78 10.93
N ARG A 350 -4.23 -14.04 11.85
CA ARG A 350 -4.26 -13.37 13.16
C ARG A 350 -4.16 -11.85 13.05
N ASN A 351 -4.89 -11.30 12.08
CA ASN A 351 -5.00 -9.88 11.76
C ASN A 351 -3.76 -9.22 11.14
N ILE A 352 -2.64 -9.94 11.02
CA ILE A 352 -1.42 -9.46 10.40
C ILE A 352 -1.39 -9.89 8.93
N PRO A 353 -1.17 -8.96 7.99
CA PRO A 353 -1.09 -9.30 6.58
C PRO A 353 0.23 -10.01 6.28
N ILE A 354 0.15 -11.02 5.42
CA ILE A 354 1.32 -11.77 4.92
C ILE A 354 1.71 -11.16 3.58
N ALA A 355 2.62 -10.19 3.63
CA ALA A 355 3.11 -9.46 2.47
C ALA A 355 4.49 -8.87 2.74
N GLU A 356 5.19 -8.47 1.68
CA GLU A 356 6.51 -7.85 1.77
C GLU A 356 6.42 -6.37 2.17
N GLN A 357 5.55 -5.59 1.51
CA GLN A 357 5.33 -4.17 1.79
C GLN A 357 3.84 -3.82 1.73
N TYR A 358 3.42 -2.86 2.55
CA TYR A 358 2.07 -2.28 2.62
C TYR A 358 0.91 -3.26 2.89
N GLY A 359 1.19 -4.55 3.11
CA GLY A 359 0.19 -5.54 3.50
C GLY A 359 -0.62 -6.15 2.36
N PHE A 360 -0.24 -5.98 1.09
CA PHE A 360 -0.99 -6.49 -0.07
C PHE A 360 -0.14 -7.35 -1.01
N ASP A 361 -0.75 -8.40 -1.56
CA ASP A 361 -0.24 -9.17 -2.69
C ASP A 361 -0.88 -8.66 -4.00
N PRO A 362 -0.12 -7.99 -4.88
CA PRO A 362 -0.63 -7.47 -6.15
C PRO A 362 -0.87 -8.57 -7.21
N THR A 363 -0.39 -9.78 -6.95
CA THR A 363 -0.51 -10.92 -7.86
C THR A 363 -1.82 -11.68 -7.68
N PHE A 364 -2.60 -11.39 -6.63
CA PHE A 364 -3.82 -12.12 -6.27
C PHE A 364 -3.57 -13.63 -6.15
N MET A 365 -2.55 -14.00 -5.38
CA MET A 365 -2.02 -15.36 -5.30
C MET A 365 -1.69 -15.92 -6.68
N ARG A 366 -0.87 -15.19 -7.46
CA ARG A 366 -0.42 -15.59 -8.82
C ARG A 366 -1.57 -15.81 -9.81
N TYR A 367 -2.60 -14.96 -9.78
CA TYR A 367 -3.66 -14.96 -10.79
C TYR A 367 -3.07 -14.73 -12.20
N PRO A 368 -3.50 -15.47 -13.24
CA PRO A 368 -2.92 -15.39 -14.58
C PRO A 368 -2.97 -13.98 -15.20
N ASN A 369 -1.81 -13.46 -15.60
CA ASN A 369 -1.67 -12.07 -16.08
C ASN A 369 -2.38 -11.75 -17.40
N TYR A 370 -2.68 -12.76 -18.22
CA TYR A 370 -3.35 -12.58 -19.53
C TYR A 370 -4.88 -12.50 -19.43
N MET A 371 -5.46 -12.69 -18.24
CA MET A 371 -6.90 -12.62 -18.02
C MET A 371 -7.28 -11.30 -17.34
N ASP A 372 -8.35 -10.66 -17.84
CA ASP A 372 -9.04 -9.55 -17.19
C ASP A 372 -8.14 -8.38 -16.73
N GLN A 373 -7.08 -8.12 -17.50
CA GLN A 373 -6.00 -7.19 -17.14
C GLN A 373 -6.50 -5.79 -16.78
N LEU A 374 -7.57 -5.32 -17.44
CA LEU A 374 -8.19 -4.04 -17.15
C LEU A 374 -8.78 -4.00 -15.74
N PHE A 375 -9.61 -4.99 -15.39
CA PHE A 375 -10.37 -5.02 -14.15
C PHE A 375 -9.51 -5.34 -12.93
N ARG A 376 -8.42 -6.10 -13.11
CA ARG A 376 -7.47 -6.38 -12.04
C ARG A 376 -6.95 -5.11 -11.36
N ASN A 377 -6.68 -4.07 -12.14
CA ASN A 377 -6.13 -2.80 -11.65
C ASN A 377 -7.16 -1.94 -10.90
N TRP A 378 -8.40 -2.38 -10.78
CA TRP A 378 -9.52 -1.62 -10.21
C TRP A 378 -9.95 -2.14 -8.84
N ILE A 379 -9.29 -3.18 -8.35
CA ILE A 379 -9.76 -4.02 -7.26
C ILE A 379 -8.80 -3.94 -6.06
N SER A 380 -9.38 -3.94 -4.87
CA SER A 380 -8.68 -4.15 -3.60
C SER A 380 -9.49 -5.14 -2.77
N GLY A 381 -8.84 -6.06 -2.07
CA GLY A 381 -9.56 -7.00 -1.21
C GLY A 381 -8.80 -7.33 0.06
N GLU A 382 -9.54 -7.72 1.09
CA GLU A 382 -8.99 -8.25 2.33
C GLU A 382 -9.58 -9.63 2.60
N ILE A 383 -8.74 -10.58 3.01
CA ILE A 383 -9.11 -11.94 3.39
C ILE A 383 -8.58 -12.21 4.79
N TYR A 384 -9.49 -12.44 5.73
CA TYR A 384 -9.20 -12.80 7.10
C TYR A 384 -9.32 -14.31 7.27
N VAL A 385 -8.19 -14.96 7.52
CA VAL A 385 -8.15 -16.40 7.77
C VAL A 385 -8.40 -16.64 9.26
N GLU A 386 -9.50 -17.32 9.57
CA GLU A 386 -9.92 -17.65 10.93
C GLU A 386 -9.38 -19.02 11.38
N LYS A 387 -9.19 -19.95 10.44
CA LYS A 387 -8.64 -21.29 10.70
C LYS A 387 -7.83 -21.78 9.50
N GLY A 388 -6.71 -22.45 9.76
CA GLY A 388 -5.83 -22.99 8.75
C GLY A 388 -4.84 -21.95 8.19
N LEU A 389 -4.17 -22.30 7.09
CA LEU A 389 -3.14 -21.51 6.38
C LEU A 389 -1.88 -21.08 7.16
N GLU A 390 -1.90 -21.01 8.49
CA GLU A 390 -0.75 -20.55 9.29
C GLU A 390 0.52 -21.40 9.07
N ASP A 391 0.38 -22.72 8.86
CA ASP A 391 1.51 -23.61 8.58
C ASP A 391 2.05 -23.49 7.14
N ALA A 392 1.30 -22.86 6.24
CA ALA A 392 1.76 -22.52 4.90
C ALA A 392 2.67 -21.28 4.90
N MET A 393 2.68 -20.49 5.98
CA MET A 393 3.44 -19.24 6.05
C MET A 393 4.95 -19.49 6.17
N ASN A 394 5.75 -18.66 5.51
CA ASN A 394 7.21 -18.65 5.69
C ASN A 394 7.60 -17.91 6.99
N ILE A 395 8.79 -18.19 7.51
CA ILE A 395 9.28 -17.66 8.80
C ILE A 395 9.28 -16.12 8.82
N ASP A 396 9.59 -15.52 7.67
CA ASP A 396 9.62 -14.07 7.46
C ASP A 396 8.24 -13.37 7.51
N ARG A 397 7.15 -14.14 7.50
CA ARG A 397 5.76 -13.66 7.41
C ARG A 397 5.49 -12.77 6.19
N LYS A 398 6.25 -12.90 5.11
CA LYS A 398 6.07 -12.14 3.87
C LYS A 398 5.40 -12.94 2.77
N SER A 399 5.47 -14.26 2.85
CA SER A 399 5.03 -15.14 1.78
C SER A 399 4.57 -16.50 2.29
N PHE A 400 4.00 -17.29 1.37
CA PHE A 400 3.52 -18.64 1.62
C PHE A 400 4.29 -19.69 0.82
N ARG A 401 4.34 -20.91 1.36
CA ARG A 401 4.71 -22.12 0.65
C ARG A 401 3.59 -22.49 -0.31
N VAL A 402 3.83 -22.25 -1.60
CA VAL A 402 2.81 -22.40 -2.64
C VAL A 402 2.35 -23.84 -2.89
N THR A 403 3.10 -24.83 -2.38
CA THR A 403 2.75 -26.26 -2.48
C THR A 403 1.84 -26.73 -1.34
N HIS A 404 1.56 -25.89 -0.35
CA HIS A 404 0.77 -26.28 0.81
C HIS A 404 -0.73 -26.43 0.44
N PRO A 405 -1.43 -27.49 0.89
CA PRO A 405 -2.85 -27.72 0.56
C PRO A 405 -3.78 -26.53 0.87
N HIS A 406 -3.68 -25.94 2.06
CA HIS A 406 -4.44 -24.72 2.41
C HIS A 406 -4.19 -23.53 1.47
N TYR A 407 -2.95 -23.34 1.01
CA TYR A 407 -2.62 -22.26 0.07
C TYR A 407 -3.32 -22.51 -1.27
N LEU A 408 -3.22 -23.74 -1.80
CA LEU A 408 -3.86 -24.12 -3.06
C LEU A 408 -5.38 -24.01 -2.99
N ALA A 409 -5.99 -24.42 -1.87
CA ALA A 409 -7.43 -24.31 -1.64
C ALA A 409 -7.90 -22.84 -1.64
N LEU A 410 -7.19 -21.96 -0.91
CA LEU A 410 -7.51 -20.53 -0.90
C LEU A 410 -7.29 -19.89 -2.28
N GLN A 411 -6.21 -20.27 -2.98
CA GLN A 411 -5.91 -19.77 -4.31
C GLN A 411 -7.01 -20.14 -5.32
N ASP A 412 -7.44 -21.40 -5.34
CA ASP A 412 -8.52 -21.85 -6.24
C ASP A 412 -9.82 -21.10 -5.96
N PHE A 413 -10.19 -20.97 -4.69
CA PHE A 413 -11.34 -20.17 -4.27
C PHE A 413 -11.22 -18.72 -4.77
N LEU A 414 -10.11 -18.05 -4.45
CA LEU A 414 -9.88 -16.64 -4.80
C LEU A 414 -9.99 -16.44 -6.30
N HIS A 415 -9.34 -17.29 -7.08
CA HIS A 415 -9.34 -17.20 -8.54
C HIS A 415 -10.75 -17.43 -9.11
N LYS A 416 -11.50 -18.38 -8.56
CA LYS A 416 -12.90 -18.64 -8.96
C LYS A 416 -13.80 -17.47 -8.56
N PHE A 417 -13.65 -16.93 -7.36
CA PHE A 417 -14.44 -15.83 -6.84
C PHE A 417 -14.24 -14.55 -7.67
N LEU A 418 -12.98 -14.22 -7.97
CA LEU A 418 -12.65 -13.09 -8.86
C LEU A 418 -13.34 -13.22 -10.21
N ARG A 419 -13.26 -14.39 -10.87
CA ARG A 419 -13.88 -14.61 -12.19
C ARG A 419 -15.40 -14.57 -12.16
N THR A 420 -16.01 -15.27 -11.21
CA THR A 420 -17.45 -15.56 -11.25
C THR A 420 -18.31 -14.48 -10.60
N LYS A 421 -17.71 -13.71 -9.67
CA LYS A 421 -18.38 -12.65 -8.91
C LYS A 421 -17.79 -11.29 -9.21
N VAL A 422 -16.55 -11.05 -8.80
CA VAL A 422 -15.96 -9.70 -8.80
C VAL A 422 -15.88 -9.13 -10.22
N PHE A 423 -15.23 -9.80 -11.17
CA PHE A 423 -15.10 -9.31 -12.55
C PHE A 423 -16.45 -9.23 -13.28
N LYS A 424 -17.40 -10.09 -12.92
CA LYS A 424 -18.77 -10.04 -13.48
C LYS A 424 -19.48 -8.75 -13.03
N ILE A 425 -19.38 -8.40 -11.76
CA ILE A 425 -19.88 -7.12 -11.21
C ILE A 425 -19.14 -5.95 -11.87
N THR A 426 -17.81 -6.01 -11.96
CA THR A 426 -17.00 -4.96 -12.61
C THR A 426 -17.43 -4.73 -14.05
N ASN A 427 -17.69 -5.79 -14.81
CA ASN A 427 -18.09 -5.66 -16.19
C ASN A 427 -19.51 -5.08 -16.31
N ASN A 428 -20.47 -5.70 -15.63
CA ASN A 428 -21.89 -5.44 -15.87
C ASN A 428 -22.38 -4.16 -15.18
N GLU A 429 -21.94 -3.90 -13.95
CA GLU A 429 -22.47 -2.80 -13.13
C GLU A 429 -21.61 -1.53 -13.20
N ILE A 430 -20.34 -1.68 -13.59
CA ILE A 430 -19.37 -0.57 -13.59
C ILE A 430 -18.94 -0.23 -15.00
N TYR A 431 -18.36 -1.19 -15.75
CA TYR A 431 -17.75 -0.91 -17.04
C TYR A 431 -18.78 -0.58 -18.13
N GLU A 432 -19.80 -1.44 -18.33
CA GLU A 432 -20.82 -1.19 -19.36
C GLU A 432 -21.63 0.07 -19.04
N VAL A 433 -21.99 0.31 -17.77
CA VAL A 433 -22.67 1.54 -17.34
C VAL A 433 -21.82 2.79 -17.64
N ALA A 434 -20.51 2.75 -17.35
CA ALA A 434 -19.60 3.86 -17.66
C ALA A 434 -19.47 4.11 -19.17
N LYS A 435 -19.47 3.04 -19.95
CA LYS A 435 -19.37 3.08 -21.41
C LYS A 435 -20.63 3.68 -22.02
N ASP A 436 -21.82 3.26 -21.59
CA ASP A 436 -23.09 3.82 -22.06
C ASP A 436 -23.18 5.33 -21.82
N VAL A 437 -22.81 5.78 -20.62
CA VAL A 437 -22.76 7.22 -20.27
C VAL A 437 -21.77 7.96 -21.19
N ARG A 438 -20.61 7.37 -21.46
CA ARG A 438 -19.58 7.96 -22.33
C ARG A 438 -20.03 8.02 -23.79
N ASP A 439 -20.71 7.00 -24.29
CA ASP A 439 -21.19 6.91 -25.67
C ASP A 439 -22.33 7.91 -25.92
N VAL A 440 -23.22 8.10 -24.94
CA VAL A 440 -24.25 9.16 -24.97
C VAL A 440 -23.60 10.55 -24.98
N ALA A 441 -22.62 10.80 -24.09
CA ALA A 441 -21.93 12.08 -24.04
C ALA A 441 -21.14 12.38 -25.34
N THR A 442 -20.53 11.35 -25.93
CA THR A 442 -19.79 11.46 -27.19
C THR A 442 -20.73 11.78 -28.35
N THR A 443 -21.85 11.08 -28.46
CA THR A 443 -22.89 11.34 -29.48
C THR A 443 -23.42 12.76 -29.38
N LYS A 444 -23.72 13.24 -28.16
CA LYS A 444 -24.16 14.62 -27.93
C LYS A 444 -23.10 15.64 -28.37
N ALA A 445 -21.84 15.45 -27.99
CA ALA A 445 -20.75 16.35 -28.36
C ALA A 445 -20.48 16.36 -29.88
N THR A 446 -20.62 15.22 -30.55
CA THR A 446 -20.55 15.12 -32.01
C THR A 446 -21.69 15.91 -32.67
N ASN A 447 -22.92 15.76 -32.19
CA ASN A 447 -24.08 16.50 -32.69
C ASN A 447 -23.96 18.01 -32.47
N GLU A 448 -23.45 18.46 -31.31
CA GLU A 448 -23.17 19.88 -31.03
C GLU A 448 -22.07 20.44 -31.93
N SER A 449 -21.00 19.66 -32.15
CA SER A 449 -19.91 20.04 -33.05
C SER A 449 -20.40 20.15 -34.49
N GLN A 450 -21.24 19.21 -34.94
CA GLN A 450 -21.91 19.27 -36.24
C GLN A 450 -22.77 20.53 -36.36
N LYS A 451 -23.67 20.80 -35.39
CA LYS A 451 -24.49 22.03 -35.39
C LYS A 451 -23.64 23.30 -35.46
N LYS A 452 -22.53 23.36 -34.73
CA LYS A 452 -21.61 24.51 -34.74
C LYS A 452 -20.97 24.70 -36.12
N ILE A 453 -20.47 23.63 -36.74
CA ILE A 453 -19.89 23.68 -38.09
C ILE A 453 -20.94 24.12 -39.10
N LEU A 454 -22.15 23.54 -39.03
CA LEU A 454 -23.23 23.79 -39.98
C LEU A 454 -23.86 25.19 -39.88
N ASN A 455 -23.82 25.82 -38.68
CA ASN A 455 -24.35 27.16 -38.41
C ASN A 455 -23.29 28.27 -38.51
N THR A 456 -22.06 27.95 -38.88
CA THR A 456 -21.01 28.97 -39.05
C THR A 456 -21.28 29.78 -40.32
N ALA A 457 -21.66 31.06 -40.17
CA ALA A 457 -22.06 31.94 -41.28
C ALA A 457 -20.93 32.28 -42.28
N GLN A 458 -19.67 32.20 -41.83
CA GLN A 458 -18.49 32.36 -42.69
C GLN A 458 -17.36 31.44 -42.21
N VAL A 459 -16.90 30.56 -43.10
CA VAL A 459 -15.65 29.79 -42.90
C VAL A 459 -14.50 30.65 -43.42
N THR A 460 -13.69 31.22 -42.52
CA THR A 460 -12.52 32.03 -42.90
C THR A 460 -11.28 31.14 -42.95
N TYR A 461 -10.75 30.94 -44.15
CA TYR A 461 -9.45 30.29 -44.34
C TYR A 461 -8.32 31.27 -44.02
N VAL A 462 -7.51 30.97 -43.00
CA VAL A 462 -6.27 31.72 -42.69
C VAL A 462 -5.08 30.89 -43.16
N PRO A 463 -4.44 31.21 -44.31
CA PRO A 463 -3.20 30.57 -44.71
C PRO A 463 -2.12 30.88 -43.68
N LYS A 464 -1.38 29.85 -43.26
CA LYS A 464 -0.26 30.00 -42.34
C LYS A 464 0.81 30.88 -43.01
N ALA A 465 1.32 31.89 -42.31
CA ALA A 465 2.42 32.71 -42.81
C ALA A 465 3.60 31.78 -43.18
N LYS A 466 4.07 31.89 -44.43
CA LYS A 466 5.24 31.14 -44.89
C LYS A 466 6.43 31.46 -43.97
N PRO A 467 7.19 30.46 -43.50
CA PRO A 467 8.52 30.73 -42.97
C PRO A 467 9.33 31.46 -44.06
N LYS A 468 10.08 32.51 -43.68
CA LYS A 468 10.99 33.18 -44.61
C LYS A 468 12.05 32.17 -45.08
N SER A 469 11.90 31.65 -46.29
CA SER A 469 12.99 30.99 -47.01
C SER A 469 13.29 31.78 -48.29
N THR A 470 14.51 32.30 -48.34
CA THR A 470 15.18 32.80 -49.55
C THR A 470 15.31 31.68 -50.57
N GLU A 471 14.69 31.85 -51.73
CA GLU A 471 15.27 31.74 -53.09
C GLU A 471 14.23 31.40 -54.17
N LYS A 472 14.61 31.71 -55.41
CA LYS A 472 13.78 32.15 -56.55
C LYS A 472 12.89 31.07 -57.18
N LYS A 473 11.78 31.56 -57.76
CA LYS A 473 10.79 30.84 -58.58
C LYS A 473 11.32 30.47 -59.97
N THR A 474 10.77 29.39 -60.53
CA THR A 474 10.20 29.36 -61.90
C THR A 474 9.01 28.36 -61.95
N PRO A 475 8.09 28.48 -62.93
CA PRO A 475 6.66 28.29 -62.71
C PRO A 475 6.11 26.97 -63.27
N VAL A 476 5.19 26.34 -62.55
CA VAL A 476 4.19 25.42 -63.13
C VAL A 476 2.86 25.64 -62.43
N SER A 477 1.83 25.90 -63.23
CA SER A 477 0.43 25.89 -62.83
C SER A 477 0.02 24.50 -62.38
N ALA A 478 -0.24 24.33 -61.09
CA ALA A 478 -1.07 23.25 -60.57
C ALA A 478 -1.80 23.78 -59.33
N SER A 479 -3.11 23.64 -59.36
CA SER A 479 -4.00 24.00 -58.27
C SER A 479 -3.65 23.15 -57.04
N ASN A 480 -3.14 23.78 -55.97
CA ASN A 480 -2.90 23.10 -54.71
C ASN A 480 -4.16 23.18 -53.84
N SER A 481 -5.16 22.36 -54.15
CA SER A 481 -6.18 22.02 -53.15
C SER A 481 -5.47 21.30 -52.01
N PRO A 482 -5.69 21.67 -50.73
CA PRO A 482 -5.09 20.98 -49.58
C PRO A 482 -5.64 19.56 -49.37
N ILE A 483 -6.58 19.14 -50.22
CA ILE A 483 -7.30 17.87 -50.21
C ILE A 483 -7.39 17.39 -51.66
N ARG A 484 -7.20 16.10 -51.92
CA ARG A 484 -7.27 15.55 -53.28
C ARG A 484 -7.89 14.16 -53.27
N ILE A 485 -8.85 13.89 -54.16
CA ILE A 485 -9.30 12.51 -54.40
C ILE A 485 -8.25 11.79 -55.25
N VAL A 486 -7.69 10.71 -54.71
CA VAL A 486 -6.63 9.93 -55.35
C VAL A 486 -7.20 8.76 -56.15
N LYS A 487 -8.26 8.15 -55.64
CA LYS A 487 -8.87 6.95 -56.24
C LYS A 487 -10.34 6.84 -55.85
N THR A 488 -11.20 6.51 -56.82
CA THR A 488 -12.62 6.22 -56.60
C THR A 488 -12.94 4.84 -57.17
N SER A 489 -13.64 4.01 -56.39
CA SER A 489 -14.16 2.71 -56.79
C SER A 489 -15.63 2.60 -56.37
N GLU A 490 -16.36 1.60 -56.88
CA GLU A 490 -17.78 1.37 -56.53
C GLU A 490 -18.03 1.18 -55.01
N LYS A 491 -17.00 0.87 -54.22
CA LYS A 491 -17.12 0.62 -52.78
C LYS A 491 -16.33 1.59 -51.89
N GLN A 492 -15.44 2.42 -52.45
CA GLN A 492 -14.54 3.26 -51.65
C GLN A 492 -13.94 4.43 -52.46
N THR A 493 -13.86 5.60 -51.81
CA THR A 493 -13.13 6.77 -52.30
C THR A 493 -11.96 7.06 -51.37
N THR A 494 -10.76 7.28 -51.92
CA THR A 494 -9.53 7.59 -51.19
C THR A 494 -9.19 9.06 -51.39
N VAL A 495 -9.04 9.78 -50.27
CA VAL A 495 -8.73 11.22 -50.25
C VAL A 495 -7.39 11.44 -49.54
N GLU A 496 -6.47 12.15 -50.18
CA GLU A 496 -5.23 12.66 -49.59
C GLU A 496 -5.48 14.04 -48.99
N VAL A 497 -5.04 14.26 -47.75
CA VAL A 497 -5.12 15.54 -47.07
C VAL A 497 -3.72 15.99 -46.70
N ASP A 498 -3.41 17.25 -46.99
CA ASP A 498 -2.12 17.86 -46.64
C ASP A 498 -1.83 17.68 -45.14
N GLU A 499 -0.61 17.22 -44.84
CA GLU A 499 -0.17 16.86 -43.48
C GLU A 499 -0.30 18.02 -42.48
N SER A 500 -0.20 19.27 -42.96
CA SER A 500 -0.34 20.47 -42.14
C SER A 500 -1.80 20.79 -41.79
N ALA A 501 -2.76 20.39 -42.64
CA ALA A 501 -4.19 20.45 -42.36
C ALA A 501 -4.63 19.31 -41.43
N ALA A 502 -4.07 18.11 -41.62
CA ALA A 502 -4.40 16.94 -40.84
C ALA A 502 -4.13 17.09 -39.32
N LYS A 503 -3.03 17.77 -38.95
CA LYS A 503 -2.63 18.01 -37.55
C LYS A 503 -3.57 18.92 -36.76
N LYS A 504 -4.58 19.55 -37.39
CA LYS A 504 -5.52 20.47 -36.74
C LYS A 504 -6.80 19.80 -36.22
N PHE A 505 -7.03 18.53 -36.56
CA PHE A 505 -8.28 17.83 -36.27
C PHE A 505 -8.04 16.60 -35.39
N LYS A 506 -8.91 16.35 -34.41
CA LYS A 506 -8.85 15.15 -33.56
C LYS A 506 -9.43 13.96 -34.33
N LYS A 507 -9.05 12.72 -33.95
CA LYS A 507 -9.50 11.48 -34.62
C LYS A 507 -11.02 11.43 -34.88
N LYS A 508 -11.83 11.92 -33.94
CA LYS A 508 -13.30 11.98 -34.03
C LYS A 508 -13.86 13.02 -35.01
N ASP A 509 -13.09 14.04 -35.35
CA ASP A 509 -13.53 15.10 -36.28
C ASP A 509 -13.45 14.57 -37.73
N TRP A 510 -12.62 13.55 -37.99
CA TRP A 510 -12.35 13.01 -39.33
C TRP A 510 -13.56 12.33 -39.99
N GLU A 511 -14.43 11.65 -39.24
CA GLU A 511 -15.64 11.01 -39.81
C GLU A 511 -16.63 12.03 -40.40
N VAL A 512 -16.70 13.22 -39.79
CA VAL A 512 -17.54 14.33 -40.27
C VAL A 512 -16.81 15.07 -41.39
N LEU A 513 -15.51 15.31 -41.22
CA LEU A 513 -14.71 16.02 -42.19
C LEU A 513 -14.55 15.25 -43.51
N GLU A 514 -14.53 13.92 -43.51
CA GLU A 514 -14.45 13.11 -44.73
C GLU A 514 -15.59 13.44 -45.71
N ASN A 515 -16.82 13.54 -45.20
CA ASN A 515 -17.98 13.90 -46.00
C ASN A 515 -17.91 15.35 -46.49
N VAL A 516 -17.48 16.27 -45.62
CA VAL A 516 -17.33 17.70 -45.96
C VAL A 516 -16.22 17.91 -47.00
N PHE A 517 -15.13 17.15 -46.90
CA PHE A 517 -14.00 17.17 -47.82
C PHE A 517 -14.35 16.59 -49.17
N LEU A 518 -15.15 15.51 -49.21
CA LEU A 518 -15.68 14.98 -50.46
C LEU A 518 -16.57 16.02 -51.16
N ILE A 519 -17.45 16.70 -50.41
CA ILE A 519 -18.28 17.77 -50.96
C ILE A 519 -17.44 18.95 -51.46
N PHE A 520 -16.41 19.35 -50.69
CA PHE A 520 -15.49 20.41 -51.06
C PHE A 520 -14.73 20.09 -52.34
N GLU A 521 -14.13 18.92 -52.44
CA GLU A 521 -13.34 18.51 -53.61
C GLU A 521 -14.23 18.34 -54.85
N THR A 522 -15.45 17.83 -54.68
CA THR A 522 -16.42 17.75 -55.77
C THR A 522 -16.80 19.15 -56.28
N ALA A 523 -17.09 20.08 -55.36
CA ALA A 523 -17.37 21.47 -55.72
C ALA A 523 -16.16 22.18 -56.34
N PHE A 524 -14.95 21.87 -55.88
CA PHE A 524 -13.68 22.40 -56.40
C PHE A 524 -13.42 21.94 -57.84
N ASN A 525 -13.68 20.67 -58.14
CA ASN A 525 -13.56 20.15 -59.50
C ASN A 525 -14.64 20.72 -60.43
N GLU A 526 -15.84 21.01 -59.92
CA GLU A 526 -16.94 21.60 -60.71
C GLU A 526 -16.80 23.11 -60.94
N CYS A 527 -15.99 23.83 -60.14
CA CYS A 527 -15.91 25.29 -60.22
C CYS A 527 -14.95 25.83 -61.28
N ASN A 528 -14.18 24.96 -61.96
CA ASN A 528 -13.18 25.34 -62.97
C ASN A 528 -12.26 26.51 -62.55
N GLY A 529 -11.86 26.55 -61.28
CA GLY A 529 -10.97 27.57 -60.73
C GLY A 529 -11.61 28.93 -60.41
N ASN A 530 -12.94 29.08 -60.55
CA ASN A 530 -13.65 30.30 -60.14
C ASN A 530 -14.06 30.24 -58.64
N PRO A 531 -13.53 31.11 -57.77
CA PRO A 531 -13.78 31.07 -56.32
C PRO A 531 -15.24 31.35 -55.92
N ASP A 532 -15.95 32.21 -56.65
CA ASP A 532 -17.33 32.57 -56.33
C ASP A 532 -18.29 31.43 -56.72
N VAL A 533 -17.98 30.73 -57.80
CA VAL A 533 -18.71 29.52 -58.25
C VAL A 533 -18.44 28.36 -57.29
N LEU A 534 -17.19 28.18 -56.84
CA LEU A 534 -16.83 27.19 -55.82
C LEU A 534 -17.66 27.35 -54.57
N LYS A 535 -17.72 28.59 -54.06
CA LYS A 535 -18.47 28.91 -52.85
C LYS A 535 -19.95 28.55 -53.02
N LYS A 536 -20.55 28.93 -54.15
CA LYS A 536 -21.96 28.64 -54.45
C LYS A 536 -22.23 27.14 -54.49
N ILE A 537 -21.49 26.38 -55.30
CA ILE A 537 -21.68 24.92 -55.48
C ILE A 537 -21.44 24.17 -54.17
N PHE A 538 -20.42 24.57 -53.40
CA PHE A 538 -20.12 23.96 -52.11
C PHE A 538 -21.26 24.11 -51.11
N TYR A 539 -21.82 25.33 -50.96
CA TYR A 539 -22.94 25.56 -50.05
C TYR A 539 -24.25 24.90 -50.53
N GLU A 540 -24.50 24.84 -51.85
CA GLU A 540 -25.64 24.09 -52.41
C GLU A 540 -25.56 22.59 -52.06
N LYS A 541 -24.40 21.96 -52.30
CA LYS A 541 -24.19 20.53 -52.00
C LYS A 541 -24.19 20.24 -50.50
N ILE A 542 -23.60 21.12 -49.68
CA ILE A 542 -23.67 21.00 -48.22
C ILE A 542 -25.11 21.09 -47.71
N ASN A 543 -25.91 22.01 -48.26
CA ASN A 543 -27.30 22.15 -47.83
C ASN A 543 -28.15 20.95 -48.27
N SER A 544 -27.95 20.42 -49.49
CA SER A 544 -28.62 19.18 -49.90
C SER A 544 -28.22 17.96 -49.05
N TRP A 545 -27.00 17.93 -48.53
CA TRP A 545 -26.54 16.87 -47.64
C TRP A 545 -27.14 16.99 -46.23
N LYS A 546 -27.37 18.22 -45.73
CA LYS A 546 -28.06 18.47 -44.46
C LYS A 546 -29.50 17.93 -44.45
N ASP A 547 -30.18 17.93 -45.59
CA ASP A 547 -31.59 17.53 -45.71
C ASP A 547 -31.80 16.00 -45.86
N ILE A 548 -30.71 15.23 -46.02
CA ILE A 548 -30.75 13.76 -46.25
C ILE A 548 -30.50 12.96 -44.95
N LYS A 549 -30.13 13.61 -43.84
CA LYS A 549 -29.80 12.95 -42.55
C LYS A 549 -30.75 13.26 -41.42
#